data_AF-A0A1R1YF40-F1
#
_entry.id   AF-A0A1R1YF40-F1
#
_cell.length_a   1.000
_cell.length_b   1.000
_cell.length_c   1.000
_cell.angle_alpha   90.00
_cell.angle_beta   90.00
_cell.angle_gamma   90.00
#
_symmetry.space_group_name_H-M   'P 1'
#
loop_
_entity.id
_entity.type
_entity.pdbx_description
1 polymer ?
#
loop_
_entity_poly.entity_id
_entity_poly.type
_entity_poly.pdbx_seq_one_letter_code
_entity_poly.pdbx_strand_id
1 'polypeptide(L)'
;MYFKASANTQESRYKSRTVSIVVVVFGFIFTAHAIVTEATVPYYPCFLRIWLGYNTLTVFCFSILIRAIVYISQIDNKITIDDSESNVEDSDPKTFMDKSTLVRYKRLIFNSKYSRNIDDKQAEIQFRMTVNNYVLDLVRTRNYLIGCGVILALSISLSIYFTTFENYHINPSSYECPAGITTPILPLYIMMFVTLVLLVPLVFLTIGFTDAYGMQVELIITMVTTIILLTGLVVYNQVASPKMLLYATGYVIALPVFILQQVFLIIYPLFNIMSLNKQTGGRLRSGNSRNAAAATTRKEQFEGLLAYPAGFSRLSKAALETFCPENVGFLKDYQLLKYNVCSLVASINNEENKILSAMSRESDRMTKNISQTSLIENTEHGAKIVPGNNSLVLGIDVEDEKLEIPQEIDMDQLISGELVPPLPITIPEAVYKMGLIEDLQSLGDSQSNVEKTTPKMTVVPKNIKDDFWKFYQKYIQEDALLAVNISVKITAPISQAVQEDRFTLGIFDDALEEVLNSLYTNTYPFMLKTL
;
A
#
# COMPACT_ATOMS: atom_id res chain seq x y z
N MET A 1 6.56 17.11 16.03
CA MET A 1 6.66 17.73 14.69
C MET A 1 6.64 16.68 13.59
N TYR A 2 7.58 15.73 13.56
CA TYR A 2 7.64 14.65 12.57
C TYR A 2 6.30 13.95 12.30
N PHE A 3 5.66 13.37 13.32
CA PHE A 3 4.37 12.68 13.13
C PHE A 3 3.23 13.55 12.60
N LYS A 4 3.29 14.87 12.78
CA LYS A 4 2.29 15.79 12.20
C LYS A 4 2.59 16.04 10.72
N ALA A 5 3.87 16.15 10.36
CA ALA A 5 4.31 16.33 8.98
C ALA A 5 4.14 15.06 8.15
N SER A 6 4.35 13.88 8.75
CA SER A 6 4.24 12.59 8.05
C SER A 6 2.83 11.99 8.07
N ALA A 7 1.88 12.54 8.81
CA ALA A 7 0.54 11.95 9.01
C ALA A 7 -0.19 11.56 7.71
N ASN A 8 0.04 12.31 6.63
CA ASN A 8 -0.62 12.08 5.33
C ASN A 8 0.32 11.41 4.30
N THR A 9 1.50 10.98 4.71
CA THR A 9 2.49 10.35 3.83
C THR A 9 2.39 8.83 3.92
N GLN A 10 2.57 8.15 2.79
CA GLN A 10 2.65 6.68 2.71
C GLN A 10 3.75 6.12 3.61
N GLU A 11 4.86 6.85 3.74
CA GLU A 11 5.97 6.51 4.63
C GLU A 11 5.49 6.26 6.07
N SER A 12 4.53 7.04 6.56
CA SER A 12 4.01 6.89 7.93
C SER A 12 3.20 5.61 8.14
N ARG A 13 2.52 5.13 7.09
CA ARG A 13 1.75 3.88 7.10
C ARG A 13 2.69 2.70 7.15
N TYR A 14 3.75 2.71 6.33
CA TYR A 14 4.74 1.63 6.28
C TYR A 14 5.62 1.55 7.52
N LYS A 15 6.12 2.68 8.05
CA LYS A 15 7.02 2.69 9.22
C LYS A 15 6.39 2.27 10.56
N SER A 16 5.08 1.96 10.59
CA SER A 16 4.29 1.72 11.80
C SER A 16 4.52 2.80 12.86
N ARG A 17 3.65 3.81 12.87
CA ARG A 17 3.75 4.97 13.78
C ARG A 17 3.99 4.57 15.24
N THR A 18 3.29 3.55 15.72
CA THR A 18 3.39 3.11 17.12
C THR A 18 4.76 2.51 17.44
N VAL A 19 5.27 1.61 16.58
CA VAL A 19 6.59 1.00 16.76
C VAL A 19 7.67 2.08 16.75
N SER A 20 7.59 3.01 15.79
CA SER A 20 8.52 4.14 15.70
C SER A 20 8.49 5.02 16.97
N ILE A 21 7.31 5.31 17.55
CA ILE A 21 7.19 6.08 18.79
C ILE A 21 7.86 5.35 19.96
N VAL A 22 7.55 4.08 20.17
CA VAL A 22 8.09 3.30 21.29
C VAL A 22 9.62 3.23 21.18
N VAL A 23 10.15 2.88 20.01
CA VAL A 23 11.59 2.83 19.74
C VAL A 23 12.26 4.16 20.05
N VAL A 24 11.69 5.27 19.57
CA VAL A 24 12.22 6.62 19.79
C VAL A 24 12.21 7.01 21.26
N VAL A 25 11.10 6.78 21.96
CA VAL A 25 10.93 7.18 23.37
C VAL A 25 11.87 6.38 24.25
N PHE A 26 11.90 5.05 24.13
CA PHE A 26 12.79 4.21 24.93
C PHE A 26 14.27 4.42 24.58
N GLY A 27 14.59 4.62 23.30
CA GLY A 27 15.95 4.98 22.88
C GLY A 27 16.40 6.33 23.44
N PHE A 28 15.51 7.32 23.50
CA PHE A 28 15.81 8.63 24.10
C PHE A 28 16.02 8.52 25.62
N ILE A 29 15.14 7.81 26.33
CA ILE A 29 15.28 7.59 27.78
C ILE A 29 16.59 6.85 28.08
N PHE A 30 16.92 5.82 27.31
CA PHE A 30 18.20 5.10 27.45
C PHE A 30 19.40 6.01 27.18
N THR A 31 19.34 6.85 26.14
CA THR A 31 20.41 7.82 25.83
C THR A 31 20.62 8.80 26.96
N ALA A 32 19.55 9.38 27.50
CA ALA A 32 19.63 10.29 28.65
C ALA A 32 20.19 9.57 29.88
N HIS A 33 19.74 8.35 30.15
CA HIS A 33 20.27 7.50 31.22
C HIS A 33 21.76 7.22 31.06
N ALA A 34 22.20 6.85 29.85
CA ALA A 34 23.61 6.58 29.54
C ALA A 34 24.46 7.83 29.76
N ILE A 35 24.04 8.99 29.24
CA ILE A 35 24.75 10.27 29.42
C ILE A 35 24.89 10.62 30.91
N VAL A 36 23.79 10.52 31.68
CA VAL A 36 23.83 10.81 33.12
C VAL A 36 24.72 9.82 33.84
N THR A 37 24.65 8.53 33.50
CA THR A 37 25.50 7.50 34.10
C THR A 37 26.97 7.78 33.86
N GLU A 38 27.36 8.13 32.63
CA GLU A 38 28.74 8.51 32.29
C GLU A 38 29.19 9.80 32.97
N ALA A 39 28.34 10.83 32.98
CA ALA A 39 28.68 12.13 33.57
C ALA A 39 28.83 12.07 35.09
N THR A 40 28.27 11.06 35.74
CA THR A 40 28.25 10.91 37.20
C THR A 40 29.00 9.68 37.69
N VAL A 41 29.85 9.03 36.87
CA VAL A 41 30.75 7.99 37.38
C VAL A 41 31.76 8.64 38.36
N PRO A 42 31.95 8.11 39.58
CA PRO A 42 31.43 6.86 40.19
C PRO A 42 30.17 7.03 41.07
N TYR A 43 29.63 8.24 41.22
CA TYR A 43 28.52 8.58 42.11
C TYR A 43 27.13 8.12 41.64
N TYR A 44 27.02 7.45 40.49
CA TYR A 44 25.74 6.97 39.99
C TYR A 44 25.30 5.67 40.69
N PRO A 45 24.15 5.62 41.40
CA PRO A 45 23.72 4.44 42.12
C PRO A 45 23.56 3.19 41.23
N CYS A 46 24.07 2.05 41.69
CA CYS A 46 24.08 0.83 40.89
C CYS A 46 22.67 0.31 40.58
N PHE A 47 21.74 0.44 41.53
CA PHE A 47 20.35 0.02 41.32
C PHE A 47 19.68 0.82 40.18
N LEU A 48 20.01 2.10 39.99
CA LEU A 48 19.47 2.92 38.90
C LEU A 48 19.98 2.46 37.53
N ARG A 49 21.23 1.96 37.45
CA ARG A 49 21.77 1.36 36.21
C ARG A 49 20.96 0.16 35.77
N ILE A 50 20.57 -0.69 36.71
CA ILE A 50 19.69 -1.84 36.43
C ILE A 50 18.29 -1.34 36.10
N TRP A 51 17.68 -0.53 36.96
CA TRP A 51 16.28 -0.13 36.78
C TRP A 51 16.02 0.63 35.48
N LEU A 52 16.83 1.62 35.13
CA LEU A 52 16.61 2.36 33.89
C LEU A 52 17.19 1.63 32.69
N GLY A 53 18.43 1.15 32.78
CA GLY A 53 19.11 0.48 31.68
C GLY A 53 18.40 -0.80 31.25
N TYR A 54 18.07 -1.69 32.18
CA TYR A 54 17.48 -3.01 31.88
C TYR A 54 16.10 -2.88 31.23
N ASN A 55 15.23 -2.07 31.84
CA ASN A 55 13.87 -1.87 31.33
C ASN A 55 13.86 -1.20 29.95
N THR A 56 14.63 -0.12 29.79
CA THR A 56 14.61 0.61 28.52
C THR A 56 15.31 -0.13 27.38
N LEU A 57 16.45 -0.78 27.65
CA LEU A 57 17.18 -1.54 26.64
C LEU A 57 16.40 -2.79 26.19
N THR A 58 15.70 -3.48 27.09
CA THR A 58 14.92 -4.68 26.73
C THR A 58 13.75 -4.33 25.82
N VAL A 59 12.97 -3.30 26.17
CA VAL A 59 11.85 -2.84 25.33
C VAL A 59 12.36 -2.32 23.98
N PHE A 60 13.49 -1.63 23.98
CA PHE A 60 14.13 -1.15 22.76
C PHE A 60 14.56 -2.31 21.84
N CYS A 61 15.26 -3.32 22.37
CA CYS A 61 15.69 -4.50 21.60
C CYS A 61 14.50 -5.24 20.99
N PHE A 62 13.46 -5.48 21.79
CA PHE A 62 12.21 -6.07 21.31
C PHE A 62 11.60 -5.24 20.17
N SER A 63 11.56 -3.91 20.32
CA SER A 63 10.94 -3.03 19.35
C SER A 63 11.71 -2.94 18.03
N ILE A 64 13.05 -3.02 18.05
CA ILE A 64 13.86 -3.10 16.83
C ILE A 64 13.61 -4.42 16.08
N LEU A 65 13.57 -5.55 16.80
CA LEU A 65 13.28 -6.85 16.19
C LEU A 65 11.92 -6.85 15.52
N ILE A 66 10.90 -6.37 16.24
CA ILE A 66 9.54 -6.26 15.71
C ILE A 66 9.51 -5.34 14.48
N ARG A 67 10.20 -4.20 14.52
CA ARG A 67 10.29 -3.29 13.37
C ARG A 67 10.85 -3.98 12.13
N ALA A 68 11.93 -4.76 12.28
CA ALA A 68 12.51 -5.50 11.17
C ALA A 68 11.57 -6.59 10.63
N ILE A 69 10.87 -7.30 11.51
CA ILE A 69 9.87 -8.31 11.13
C ILE A 69 8.70 -7.68 10.35
N VAL A 70 8.17 -6.54 10.81
CA VAL A 70 7.11 -5.80 10.09
C VAL A 70 7.56 -5.45 8.68
N TYR A 71 8.76 -4.89 8.57
CA TYR A 71 9.30 -4.44 7.30
C TYR A 71 9.44 -5.60 6.30
N ILE A 72 10.00 -6.73 6.72
CA ILE A 72 10.14 -7.92 5.86
C ILE A 72 8.76 -8.46 5.45
N SER A 73 7.82 -8.54 6.39
CA SER A 73 6.47 -9.06 6.13
C SER A 73 5.69 -8.19 5.13
N GLN A 74 5.89 -6.86 5.20
CA GLN A 74 5.27 -5.92 4.26
C GLN A 74 5.82 -6.07 2.84
N ILE A 75 7.13 -6.28 2.70
CA ILE A 75 7.76 -6.42 1.38
C ILE A 75 7.38 -7.73 0.72
N ASP A 76 7.41 -8.84 1.46
CA ASP A 76 7.13 -10.17 0.90
C ASP A 76 5.69 -10.28 0.37
N ASN A 77 4.72 -9.66 1.06
CA ASN A 77 3.34 -9.57 0.59
C ASN A 77 3.21 -8.90 -0.79
N LYS A 78 4.09 -7.94 -1.11
CA LYS A 78 4.01 -7.20 -2.36
C LYS A 78 4.63 -7.96 -3.53
N ILE A 79 5.79 -8.58 -3.32
CA ILE A 79 6.48 -9.36 -4.37
C ILE A 79 5.59 -10.51 -4.85
N THR A 80 4.85 -11.12 -3.92
CA THR A 80 3.97 -12.25 -4.20
C THR A 80 2.83 -11.90 -5.17
N ILE A 81 2.40 -10.64 -5.25
CA ILE A 81 1.32 -10.20 -6.15
C ILE A 81 1.78 -10.09 -7.61
N ASP A 82 3.07 -9.85 -7.85
CA ASP A 82 3.59 -9.45 -9.17
C ASP A 82 4.13 -10.63 -9.99
N ASP A 83 4.56 -11.71 -9.34
CA ASP A 83 5.17 -12.86 -10.01
C ASP A 83 4.18 -13.75 -10.78
N SER A 84 2.91 -13.36 -10.96
CA SER A 84 1.87 -14.20 -11.59
C SER A 84 2.12 -14.53 -13.07
N GLU A 85 2.96 -13.81 -13.82
CA GLU A 85 2.98 -13.83 -15.30
C GLU A 85 4.16 -14.57 -16.01
N SER A 86 4.84 -15.56 -15.42
CA SER A 86 5.99 -16.21 -16.09
C SER A 86 5.76 -17.64 -16.63
N ASN A 87 6.30 -17.88 -17.83
CA ASN A 87 6.14 -19.02 -18.73
C ASN A 87 6.57 -20.40 -18.21
N VAL A 88 5.90 -21.41 -18.79
CA VAL A 88 5.87 -22.84 -18.47
C VAL A 88 7.14 -23.58 -18.92
N GLU A 89 7.74 -24.39 -18.03
CA GLU A 89 8.60 -25.53 -18.38
C GLU A 89 8.67 -26.55 -17.22
N ASP A 90 8.70 -27.84 -17.55
CA ASP A 90 8.90 -29.05 -16.71
C ASP A 90 8.47 -29.12 -15.22
N SER A 91 7.62 -30.11 -14.98
CA SER A 91 6.88 -30.39 -13.74
C SER A 91 7.58 -31.40 -12.82
N ASP A 92 7.76 -31.02 -11.56
CA ASP A 92 8.04 -31.94 -10.45
C ASP A 92 6.69 -32.51 -9.94
N PRO A 93 6.51 -33.84 -9.79
CA PRO A 93 5.19 -34.44 -9.57
C PRO A 93 4.60 -34.26 -8.15
N LYS A 94 5.25 -33.55 -7.23
CA LYS A 94 4.79 -33.39 -5.85
C LYS A 94 4.19 -32.00 -5.60
N THR A 95 2.95 -31.96 -5.15
CA THR A 95 2.27 -30.69 -4.88
C THR A 95 2.93 -29.95 -3.70
N PHE A 96 2.84 -28.61 -3.70
CA PHE A 96 3.38 -27.77 -2.62
C PHE A 96 2.78 -28.14 -1.26
N MET A 97 1.51 -28.51 -1.24
CA MET A 97 0.77 -28.90 -0.04
C MET A 97 1.12 -30.30 0.48
N ASP A 98 1.89 -31.09 -0.26
CA ASP A 98 2.41 -32.38 0.23
C ASP A 98 3.77 -32.23 0.94
N LYS A 99 4.43 -31.08 0.79
CA LYS A 99 5.73 -30.83 1.45
C LYS A 99 5.54 -30.60 2.95
N SER A 100 6.50 -31.04 3.77
CA SER A 100 6.47 -30.80 5.21
C SER A 100 6.39 -29.30 5.54
N THR A 101 5.77 -28.94 6.67
CA THR A 101 5.63 -27.55 7.13
C THR A 101 6.98 -26.84 7.23
N LEU A 102 8.02 -27.52 7.74
CA LEU A 102 9.38 -26.99 7.82
C LEU A 102 9.96 -26.66 6.44
N VAL A 103 9.70 -27.48 5.43
CA VAL A 103 10.14 -27.19 4.05
C VAL A 103 9.40 -25.96 3.51
N ARG A 104 8.11 -25.81 3.78
CA ARG A 104 7.34 -24.62 3.37
C ARG A 104 7.86 -23.34 4.03
N TYR A 105 8.12 -23.36 5.34
CA TYR A 105 8.71 -22.23 6.05
C TYR A 105 10.14 -21.93 5.61
N LYS A 106 10.95 -22.96 5.37
CA LYS A 106 12.29 -22.78 4.77
C LYS A 106 12.15 -22.10 3.41
N ARG A 107 11.20 -22.53 2.58
CA ARG A 107 10.95 -21.95 1.26
C ARG A 107 10.57 -20.47 1.33
N LEU A 108 9.72 -20.11 2.30
CA LEU A 108 9.35 -18.73 2.63
C LEU A 108 10.57 -17.90 3.04
N ILE A 109 11.35 -18.37 4.02
CA ILE A 109 12.50 -17.63 4.57
C ILE A 109 13.61 -17.41 3.52
N PHE A 110 13.91 -18.42 2.72
CA PHE A 110 14.95 -18.32 1.69
C PHE A 110 14.49 -17.68 0.39
N ASN A 111 13.24 -17.17 0.34
CA ASN A 111 12.59 -16.64 -0.85
C ASN A 111 12.92 -17.46 -2.11
N SER A 112 12.72 -18.77 -2.05
CA SER A 112 13.10 -19.62 -3.18
C SER A 112 12.19 -19.31 -4.38
N LYS A 113 12.70 -19.52 -5.59
CA LYS A 113 11.91 -19.44 -6.83
C LYS A 113 10.63 -20.27 -6.74
N TYR A 114 9.51 -19.73 -7.21
CA TYR A 114 8.21 -20.38 -7.23
C TYR A 114 8.23 -21.71 -8.01
N SER A 115 7.29 -22.61 -7.67
CA SER A 115 7.01 -23.76 -8.53
C SER A 115 6.53 -23.26 -9.90
N ARG A 116 6.87 -24.00 -10.96
CA ARG A 116 6.37 -23.70 -12.31
C ARG A 116 4.95 -24.24 -12.53
N ASN A 117 4.52 -25.23 -11.74
CA ASN A 117 3.12 -25.67 -11.74
C ASN A 117 2.24 -24.54 -11.18
N ILE A 118 1.24 -24.11 -11.94
CA ILE A 118 0.33 -22.98 -11.62
C ILE A 118 -0.41 -23.26 -10.31
N ASP A 119 -0.90 -24.48 -10.11
CA ASP A 119 -1.65 -24.84 -8.90
C ASP A 119 -0.75 -24.78 -7.66
N ASP A 120 0.49 -25.28 -7.78
CA ASP A 120 1.47 -25.21 -6.70
C ASP A 120 1.94 -23.79 -6.43
N LYS A 121 2.10 -22.98 -7.48
CA LYS A 121 2.47 -21.58 -7.37
C LYS A 121 1.38 -20.81 -6.66
N GLN A 122 0.12 -21.02 -7.04
CA GLN A 122 -1.03 -20.39 -6.40
C GLN A 122 -1.17 -20.84 -4.94
N ALA A 123 -1.00 -22.13 -4.65
CA ALA A 123 -1.01 -22.64 -3.28
C ALA A 123 0.14 -22.06 -2.44
N GLU A 124 1.35 -21.93 -3.02
CA GLU A 124 2.49 -21.30 -2.37
C GLU A 124 2.23 -19.81 -2.12
N ILE A 125 1.73 -19.06 -3.10
CA ILE A 125 1.36 -17.65 -2.98
C ILE A 125 0.32 -17.44 -1.87
N GLN A 126 -0.75 -18.23 -1.88
CA GLN A 126 -1.79 -18.17 -0.84
C GLN A 126 -1.21 -18.48 0.54
N PHE A 127 -0.33 -19.47 0.64
CA PHE A 127 0.36 -19.79 1.89
C PHE A 127 1.23 -18.62 2.37
N ARG A 128 2.04 -18.01 1.50
CA ARG A 128 2.88 -16.85 1.86
C ARG A 128 2.01 -15.68 2.33
N MET A 129 0.97 -15.33 1.58
CA MET A 129 0.02 -14.28 1.96
C MET A 129 -0.66 -14.56 3.29
N THR A 130 -1.10 -15.80 3.54
CA THR A 130 -1.76 -16.19 4.80
C THR A 130 -0.79 -16.07 5.98
N VAL A 131 0.44 -16.59 5.83
CA VAL A 131 1.45 -16.54 6.90
C VAL A 131 1.86 -15.09 7.17
N ASN A 132 2.11 -14.29 6.14
CA ASN A 132 2.49 -12.89 6.29
C ASN A 132 1.36 -12.06 6.91
N ASN A 133 0.11 -12.28 6.49
CA ASN A 133 -1.05 -11.62 7.12
C ASN A 133 -1.20 -12.02 8.59
N TYR A 134 -0.94 -13.28 8.92
CA TYR A 134 -0.92 -13.73 10.31
C TYR A 134 0.19 -13.05 11.12
N VAL A 135 1.40 -12.92 10.56
CA VAL A 135 2.52 -12.19 11.20
C VAL A 135 2.18 -10.70 11.35
N LEU A 136 1.62 -10.06 10.33
CA LEU A 136 1.19 -8.66 10.39
C LEU A 136 0.08 -8.45 11.43
N ASP A 137 -0.85 -9.39 11.57
CA ASP A 137 -1.88 -9.31 12.60
C ASP A 137 -1.31 -9.55 14.01
N LEU A 138 -0.37 -10.48 14.16
CA LEU A 138 0.37 -10.70 15.41
C LEU A 138 1.16 -9.44 15.81
N VAL A 139 1.68 -8.71 14.84
CA VAL A 139 2.43 -7.47 15.04
C VAL A 139 1.56 -6.21 14.94
N ARG A 140 0.24 -6.37 14.80
CA ARG A 140 -0.70 -5.26 14.77
C ARG A 140 -0.52 -4.41 16.02
N THR A 141 -0.73 -3.09 15.89
CA THR A 141 -0.49 -2.09 16.94
C THR A 141 -0.94 -2.52 18.34
N ARG A 142 -2.14 -3.12 18.45
CA ARG A 142 -2.67 -3.62 19.73
C ARG A 142 -1.80 -4.72 20.32
N ASN A 143 -1.50 -5.76 19.54
CA ASN A 143 -0.75 -6.93 19.98
C ASN A 143 0.72 -6.56 20.25
N TYR A 144 1.30 -5.67 19.43
CA TYR A 144 2.62 -5.10 19.68
C TYR A 144 2.70 -4.37 21.04
N LEU A 145 1.73 -3.50 21.34
CA LEU A 145 1.70 -2.79 22.63
C LEU A 145 1.51 -3.72 23.82
N ILE A 146 0.68 -4.76 23.69
CA ILE A 146 0.56 -5.82 24.71
C ILE A 146 1.91 -6.52 24.90
N GLY A 147 2.59 -6.89 23.82
CA GLY A 147 3.92 -7.48 23.85
C GLY A 147 4.95 -6.59 24.56
N CYS A 148 5.00 -5.29 24.24
CA CYS A 148 5.83 -4.31 24.94
C CYS A 148 5.50 -4.25 26.44
N GLY A 149 4.21 -4.27 26.81
CA GLY A 149 3.78 -4.27 28.21
C GLY A 149 4.23 -5.51 28.97
N VAL A 150 4.12 -6.70 28.35
CA VAL A 150 4.59 -7.97 28.94
C VAL A 150 6.11 -7.96 29.12
N ILE A 151 6.86 -7.55 28.09
CA ILE A 151 8.32 -7.45 28.16
C ILE A 151 8.76 -6.45 29.24
N LEU A 152 8.08 -5.30 29.35
CA LEU A 152 8.34 -4.31 30.38
C LEU A 152 8.02 -4.83 31.78
N ALA A 153 6.90 -5.54 31.97
CA ALA A 153 6.56 -6.14 33.26
C ALA A 153 7.61 -7.17 33.68
N LEU A 154 8.04 -8.04 32.76
CA LEU A 154 9.11 -9.02 33.00
C LEU A 154 10.43 -8.33 33.37
N SER A 155 10.80 -7.27 32.66
CA SER A 155 12.04 -6.53 32.94
C SER A 155 11.98 -5.79 34.29
N ILE A 156 10.81 -5.30 34.70
CA ILE A 156 10.60 -4.68 36.01
C ILE A 156 10.69 -5.74 37.12
N SER A 157 10.03 -6.89 36.95
CA SER A 157 10.10 -8.00 37.91
C SER A 157 11.54 -8.49 38.11
N LEU A 158 12.31 -8.64 37.03
CA LEU A 158 13.73 -8.97 37.12
C LEU A 158 14.53 -7.86 37.81
N SER A 159 14.26 -6.59 37.50
CA SER A 159 14.91 -5.44 38.17
C SER A 159 14.65 -5.44 39.67
N ILE A 160 13.41 -5.72 40.12
CA ILE A 160 13.05 -5.86 41.54
C ILE A 160 13.76 -7.06 42.18
N TYR A 161 13.84 -8.19 41.49
CA TYR A 161 14.58 -9.34 41.98
C TYR A 161 16.06 -9.00 42.18
N PHE A 162 16.66 -8.26 41.27
CA PHE A 162 18.08 -7.89 41.37
C PHE A 162 18.40 -6.87 42.46
N THR A 163 17.43 -6.08 42.93
CA THR A 163 17.65 -5.21 44.10
C THR A 163 17.77 -5.98 45.42
N THR A 164 17.60 -7.31 45.41
CA THR A 164 17.87 -8.18 46.57
C THR A 164 19.34 -8.56 46.73
N PHE A 165 20.18 -8.28 45.74
CA PHE A 165 21.63 -8.54 45.81
C PHE A 165 22.35 -7.40 46.54
N GLU A 166 23.36 -7.76 47.33
CA GLU A 166 24.11 -6.82 48.20
C GLU A 166 24.63 -5.58 47.45
N ASN A 167 25.11 -5.76 46.21
CA ASN A 167 25.68 -4.68 45.40
C ASN A 167 24.64 -3.77 44.73
N TYR A 168 23.34 -4.08 44.83
CA TYR A 168 22.26 -3.40 44.11
C TYR A 168 21.08 -3.02 45.01
N HIS A 169 21.25 -3.04 46.33
CA HIS A 169 20.23 -2.58 47.27
C HIS A 169 19.91 -1.09 47.10
N ILE A 170 18.65 -0.75 47.37
CA ILE A 170 18.16 0.63 47.34
C ILE A 170 18.56 1.37 48.63
N ASN A 171 18.49 0.70 49.78
CA ASN A 171 18.81 1.29 51.08
C ASN A 171 19.64 0.31 51.95
N PRO A 172 20.91 0.63 52.28
CA PRO A 172 21.68 1.76 51.78
C PRO A 172 21.98 1.62 50.27
N SER A 173 22.00 2.72 49.53
CA SER A 173 22.33 2.69 48.09
C SER A 173 23.81 2.36 47.89
N SER A 174 24.11 1.33 47.10
CA SER A 174 25.48 1.02 46.69
C SER A 174 25.92 1.85 45.48
N TYR A 175 27.17 2.33 45.54
CA TYR A 175 27.87 3.04 44.45
C TYR A 175 29.00 2.19 43.85
N GLU A 176 29.33 1.07 44.48
CA GLU A 176 30.38 0.15 44.04
C GLU A 176 29.78 -0.89 43.10
N CYS A 177 29.62 -0.52 41.82
CA CYS A 177 29.03 -1.43 40.85
C CYS A 177 30.10 -2.44 40.41
N PRO A 178 29.89 -3.75 40.62
CA PRO A 178 30.86 -4.74 40.20
C PRO A 178 31.01 -4.70 38.68
N ALA A 179 32.26 -4.70 38.22
CA ALA A 179 32.61 -4.78 36.81
C ALA A 179 32.41 -6.22 36.27
N GLY A 180 32.22 -6.36 34.96
CA GLY A 180 32.08 -7.65 34.29
C GLY A 180 30.65 -8.21 34.25
N ILE A 181 30.53 -9.48 33.84
CA ILE A 181 29.25 -10.21 33.88
C ILE A 181 29.05 -10.72 35.30
N THR A 182 28.15 -10.08 36.05
CA THR A 182 27.66 -10.57 37.33
C THR A 182 26.32 -11.28 37.15
N THR A 183 25.95 -12.16 38.08
CA THR A 183 24.68 -12.89 38.06
C THR A 183 23.46 -11.99 37.82
N PRO A 184 23.37 -10.78 38.42
CA PRO A 184 22.24 -9.88 38.17
C PRO A 184 22.19 -9.28 36.75
N ILE A 185 23.33 -9.13 36.08
CA ILE A 185 23.39 -8.55 34.73
C ILE A 185 23.30 -9.65 33.65
N LEU A 186 23.55 -10.91 34.01
CA LEU A 186 23.57 -12.03 33.06
C LEU A 186 22.29 -12.12 32.19
N PRO A 187 21.05 -11.98 32.71
CA PRO A 187 19.86 -12.02 31.86
C PRO A 187 19.77 -10.87 30.84
N LEU A 188 20.36 -9.70 31.13
CA LEU A 188 20.44 -8.60 30.17
C LEU A 188 21.31 -9.01 28.99
N TYR A 189 22.51 -9.54 29.28
CA TYR A 189 23.44 -9.99 28.26
C TYR A 189 22.88 -11.12 27.42
N ILE A 190 22.12 -12.05 28.02
CA ILE A 190 21.42 -13.10 27.28
C ILE A 190 20.41 -12.48 26.30
N MET A 191 19.57 -11.56 26.77
CA MET A 191 18.58 -10.88 25.91
C MET A 191 19.25 -10.08 24.79
N MET A 192 20.33 -9.35 25.09
CA MET A 192 21.12 -8.63 24.10
C MET A 192 21.73 -9.58 23.08
N PHE A 193 22.32 -10.70 23.50
CA PHE A 193 22.92 -11.68 22.61
C PHE A 193 21.89 -12.35 21.72
N VAL A 194 20.73 -12.75 22.27
CA VAL A 194 19.60 -13.27 21.49
C VAL A 194 19.16 -12.25 20.44
N THR A 195 19.05 -10.98 20.82
CA THR A 195 18.71 -9.90 19.88
C THR A 195 19.75 -9.80 18.78
N LEU A 196 21.04 -9.79 19.10
CA LEU A 196 22.13 -9.74 18.13
C LEU A 196 22.08 -10.91 17.15
N VAL A 197 21.90 -12.13 17.65
CA VAL A 197 21.80 -13.35 16.84
C VAL A 197 20.58 -13.29 15.90
N LEU A 198 19.46 -12.74 16.36
CA LEU A 198 18.25 -12.57 15.53
C LEU A 198 18.40 -11.44 14.50
N LEU A 199 19.14 -10.37 14.81
CA LEU A 199 19.34 -9.26 13.87
C LEU A 199 20.18 -9.66 12.65
N VAL A 200 21.15 -10.56 12.80
CA VAL A 200 22.00 -11.00 11.68
C VAL A 200 21.19 -11.58 10.50
N PRO A 201 20.34 -12.60 10.66
CA PRO A 201 19.53 -13.12 9.57
C PRO A 201 18.54 -12.07 9.07
N LEU A 202 18.00 -11.20 9.93
CA LEU A 202 17.10 -10.12 9.50
C LEU A 202 17.82 -9.12 8.58
N VAL A 203 19.09 -8.78 8.85
CA VAL A 203 19.91 -7.97 7.94
C VAL A 203 20.04 -8.65 6.58
N PHE A 204 20.38 -9.95 6.54
CA PHE A 204 20.49 -10.65 5.26
C PHE A 204 19.17 -10.74 4.50
N LEU A 205 18.06 -10.97 5.19
CA LEU A 205 16.73 -10.98 4.58
C LEU A 205 16.35 -9.62 4.01
N THR A 206 16.85 -8.53 4.57
CA THR A 206 16.58 -7.18 4.05
C THR A 206 17.46 -6.79 2.87
N ILE A 207 18.60 -7.46 2.65
CA ILE A 207 19.48 -7.21 1.50
C ILE A 207 18.85 -7.84 0.25
N GLY A 208 18.59 -7.01 -0.77
CA GLY A 208 18.06 -7.45 -2.06
C GLY A 208 16.71 -6.87 -2.43
N PHE A 209 16.00 -6.29 -1.47
CA PHE A 209 14.82 -5.49 -1.76
C PHE A 209 15.25 -4.10 -2.27
N THR A 210 14.42 -3.49 -3.11
CA THR A 210 14.59 -2.09 -3.55
C THR A 210 13.54 -1.26 -2.85
N ASP A 211 13.96 -0.24 -2.11
CA ASP A 211 13.04 0.59 -1.34
C ASP A 211 13.06 2.06 -1.75
N ALA A 212 11.91 2.54 -2.24
CA ALA A 212 11.73 3.93 -2.64
C ALA A 212 11.73 4.93 -1.49
N TYR A 213 11.36 4.51 -0.27
CA TYR A 213 11.27 5.39 0.89
C TYR A 213 12.55 5.39 1.74
N GLY A 214 13.55 4.60 1.36
CA GLY A 214 14.82 4.48 2.08
C GLY A 214 14.69 3.85 3.48
N MET A 215 13.57 3.20 3.80
CA MET A 215 13.38 2.48 5.07
C MET A 215 14.33 1.30 5.18
N GLN A 216 14.65 0.64 4.06
CA GLN A 216 15.62 -0.45 3.97
C GLN A 216 16.99 0.00 4.46
N VAL A 217 17.50 1.08 3.88
CA VAL A 217 18.82 1.62 4.16
C VAL A 217 18.87 2.08 5.61
N GLU A 218 17.82 2.75 6.06
CA GLU A 218 17.64 3.13 7.47
C GLU A 218 17.73 1.92 8.40
N LEU A 219 16.94 0.88 8.13
CA LEU A 219 16.86 -0.32 8.95
C LEU A 219 18.19 -1.09 8.93
N ILE A 220 18.81 -1.31 7.77
CA ILE A 220 20.11 -1.97 7.65
C ILE A 220 21.18 -1.20 8.43
N ILE A 221 21.28 0.12 8.26
CA ILE A 221 22.24 0.95 9.00
C ILE A 221 21.99 0.81 10.50
N THR A 222 20.75 0.91 10.96
CA THR A 222 20.43 0.77 12.40
C THR A 222 20.76 -0.62 12.93
N MET A 223 20.44 -1.71 12.21
CA MET A 223 20.73 -3.08 12.65
C MET A 223 22.23 -3.36 12.67
N VAL A 224 22.97 -3.00 11.61
CA VAL A 224 24.43 -3.20 11.53
C VAL A 224 25.16 -2.38 12.59
N THR A 225 24.80 -1.10 12.76
CA THR A 225 25.41 -0.26 13.80
C THR A 225 25.09 -0.78 15.20
N THR A 226 23.86 -1.24 15.44
CA THR A 226 23.47 -1.89 16.69
C THR A 226 24.31 -3.15 16.94
N ILE A 227 24.51 -4.01 15.93
CA ILE A 227 25.33 -5.21 16.06
C ILE A 227 26.76 -4.87 16.47
N ILE A 228 27.40 -3.95 15.74
CA ILE A 228 28.80 -3.57 15.97
C ILE A 228 28.97 -2.93 17.35
N LEU A 229 28.14 -1.94 17.68
CA LEU A 229 28.34 -1.13 18.88
C LEU A 229 27.83 -1.81 20.16
N LEU A 230 26.78 -2.64 20.11
CA LEU A 230 26.42 -3.47 21.25
C LEU A 230 27.45 -4.58 21.50
N THR A 231 28.03 -5.16 20.45
CA THR A 231 29.17 -6.10 20.62
C THR A 231 30.36 -5.37 21.26
N GLY A 232 30.67 -4.15 20.79
CA GLY A 232 31.70 -3.30 21.37
C GLY A 232 31.46 -2.98 22.86
N LEU A 233 30.22 -2.66 23.25
CA LEU A 233 29.81 -2.48 24.64
C LEU A 233 30.10 -3.73 25.49
N VAL A 234 29.71 -4.92 25.02
CA VAL A 234 29.92 -6.19 25.74
C VAL A 234 31.41 -6.47 25.91
N VAL A 235 32.18 -6.38 24.82
CA VAL A 235 33.63 -6.66 24.83
C VAL A 235 34.36 -5.66 25.72
N TYR A 236 34.03 -4.36 25.63
CA TYR A 236 34.65 -3.33 26.46
C TYR A 236 34.37 -3.58 27.94
N ASN A 237 33.13 -3.89 28.32
CA ASN A 237 32.80 -4.17 29.73
C ASN A 237 33.47 -5.42 30.29
N GLN A 238 33.87 -6.38 29.44
CA GLN A 238 34.64 -7.56 29.85
C GLN A 238 36.15 -7.32 29.95
N VAL A 239 36.70 -6.55 29.00
CA VAL A 239 38.15 -6.39 28.85
C VAL A 239 38.68 -5.19 29.64
N ALA A 240 37.87 -4.15 29.83
CA ALA A 240 38.31 -2.93 30.50
C ALA A 240 38.65 -3.18 31.97
N SER A 241 39.81 -2.70 32.40
CA SER A 241 40.20 -2.74 33.80
C SER A 241 39.24 -1.91 34.67
N PRO A 242 39.07 -2.22 35.97
CA PRO A 242 38.21 -1.43 36.86
C PRO A 242 38.57 0.06 36.90
N LYS A 243 39.86 0.40 36.73
CA LYS A 243 40.31 1.80 36.65
C LYS A 243 39.80 2.51 35.39
N MET A 244 39.75 1.82 34.25
CA MET A 244 39.21 2.37 33.00
C MET A 244 37.69 2.54 33.07
N LEU A 245 36.99 1.56 33.67
CA LEU A 245 35.55 1.63 33.88
C LEU A 245 35.10 2.75 34.82
N LEU A 246 36.01 3.26 35.66
CA LEU A 246 35.78 4.44 36.49
C LEU A 246 35.83 5.76 35.69
N TYR A 247 36.47 5.78 34.52
CA TYR A 247 36.51 6.95 33.64
C TYR A 247 35.44 6.91 32.55
N ALA A 248 35.20 5.74 31.97
CA ALA A 248 34.22 5.55 30.91
C ALA A 248 33.66 4.14 30.98
N THR A 249 32.35 4.01 31.11
CA THR A 249 31.70 2.70 31.01
C THR A 249 31.51 2.34 29.53
N GLY A 250 31.14 1.09 29.25
CA GLY A 250 30.87 0.69 27.86
C GLY A 250 29.70 1.44 27.21
N TYR A 251 28.87 2.18 27.96
CA TYR A 251 27.80 2.99 27.37
C TYR A 251 28.32 4.05 26.40
N VAL A 252 29.54 4.56 26.57
CA VAL A 252 30.18 5.46 25.59
C VAL A 252 30.22 4.86 24.19
N ILE A 253 30.41 3.54 24.08
CA ILE A 253 30.46 2.83 22.79
C ILE A 253 29.06 2.65 22.20
N ALA A 254 28.05 2.42 23.05
CA ALA A 254 26.67 2.21 22.61
C ALA A 254 25.92 3.51 22.27
N LEU A 255 26.29 4.63 22.89
CA LEU A 255 25.62 5.92 22.77
C LEU A 255 25.45 6.41 21.30
N PRO A 256 26.46 6.27 20.41
CA PRO A 256 26.29 6.60 19.00
C PRO A 256 25.16 5.84 18.29
N VAL A 257 24.84 4.58 18.68
CA VAL A 257 23.71 3.82 18.10
C VAL A 257 22.42 4.61 18.27
N PHE A 258 22.14 5.02 19.50
CA PHE A 258 20.87 5.66 19.83
C PHE A 258 20.78 7.05 19.21
N ILE A 259 21.89 7.81 19.16
CA ILE A 259 21.91 9.10 18.46
C ILE A 259 21.64 8.91 16.96
N LEU A 260 22.40 8.03 16.30
CA LEU A 260 22.22 7.76 14.87
C LEU A 260 20.80 7.31 14.58
N GLN A 261 20.25 6.46 15.44
CA GLN A 261 18.88 6.02 15.30
C GLN A 261 17.85 7.16 15.41
N GLN A 262 18.00 8.10 16.34
CA GLN A 262 17.12 9.28 16.39
C GLN A 262 17.26 10.14 15.12
N VAL A 263 18.49 10.29 14.61
CA VAL A 263 18.77 11.01 13.37
C VAL A 263 18.04 10.35 12.19
N PHE A 264 18.17 9.03 12.05
CA PHE A 264 17.61 8.28 10.93
C PHE A 264 16.09 8.08 11.02
N LEU A 265 15.52 7.88 12.22
CA LEU A 265 14.09 7.68 12.39
C LEU A 265 13.26 8.95 12.28
N ILE A 266 13.80 10.08 12.75
CA ILE A 266 13.03 11.32 12.91
C ILE A 266 13.60 12.43 12.05
N ILE A 267 14.88 12.74 12.21
CA ILE A 267 15.46 13.96 11.66
C ILE A 267 15.56 13.88 10.14
N TYR A 268 16.09 12.78 9.61
CA TYR A 268 16.28 12.59 8.17
C TYR A 268 14.95 12.56 7.41
N PRO A 269 13.93 11.75 7.80
CA PRO A 269 12.62 11.78 7.18
C PRO A 269 11.93 13.15 7.27
N LEU A 270 12.01 13.82 8.44
CA LEU A 270 11.44 15.15 8.60
C LEU A 270 12.11 16.16 7.65
N PHE A 271 13.43 16.11 7.52
CA PHE A 271 14.16 16.97 6.59
C PHE A 271 13.76 16.70 5.15
N ASN A 272 13.59 15.44 4.76
CA ASN A 272 13.15 15.06 3.42
C ASN A 272 11.73 15.57 3.13
N ILE A 273 10.77 15.38 4.05
CA ILE A 273 9.40 15.91 3.92
C ILE A 273 9.42 17.45 3.84
N MET A 274 10.23 18.12 4.65
CA MET A 274 10.36 19.58 4.60
C MET A 274 11.00 20.07 3.30
N SER A 275 11.98 19.34 2.78
CA SER A 275 12.63 19.62 1.50
C SER A 275 11.65 19.44 0.33
N LEU A 276 10.90 18.33 0.32
CA LEU A 276 9.83 18.06 -0.64
C LEU A 276 8.77 19.16 -0.58
N ASN A 277 8.28 19.53 0.61
CA ASN A 277 7.30 20.61 0.76
C ASN A 277 7.84 21.97 0.30
N LYS A 278 9.15 22.23 0.42
CA LYS A 278 9.76 23.44 -0.17
C LYS A 278 9.73 23.39 -1.70
N GLN A 279 9.89 22.22 -2.30
CA GLN A 279 9.85 22.02 -3.75
C GLN A 279 8.41 22.02 -4.30
N THR A 280 7.45 21.40 -3.60
CA THR A 280 6.07 21.21 -4.07
C THR A 280 5.10 22.28 -3.58
N GLY A 281 5.26 22.84 -2.37
CA GLY A 281 4.15 23.48 -1.66
C GLY A 281 4.40 24.82 -0.97
N GLY A 282 5.64 25.32 -0.91
CA GLY A 282 5.92 26.64 -0.32
C GLY A 282 5.47 27.85 -1.18
N ARG A 283 5.01 27.63 -2.42
CA ARG A 283 4.79 28.69 -3.43
C ARG A 283 3.38 28.86 -3.96
N LEU A 284 2.37 28.15 -3.45
CA LEU A 284 0.97 28.45 -3.79
C LEU A 284 0.49 29.83 -3.28
N ARG A 285 1.29 30.52 -2.46
CA ARG A 285 0.96 31.87 -1.94
C ARG A 285 1.89 32.99 -2.43
N SER A 286 2.85 32.72 -3.31
CA SER A 286 3.75 33.75 -3.86
C SER A 286 3.67 33.73 -5.38
N GLY A 287 2.94 34.69 -5.94
CA GLY A 287 2.51 34.79 -7.33
C GLY A 287 3.63 35.03 -8.36
N ASN A 288 4.57 34.08 -8.49
CA ASN A 288 5.45 34.01 -9.64
C ASN A 288 4.88 33.03 -10.67
N SER A 289 4.14 33.59 -11.63
CA SER A 289 3.44 32.90 -12.72
C SER A 289 4.32 31.98 -13.59
N ARG A 290 5.64 32.21 -13.62
CA ARG A 290 6.57 31.43 -14.45
C ARG A 290 6.65 29.94 -14.09
N ASN A 291 6.41 29.57 -12.83
CA ASN A 291 6.49 28.16 -12.40
C ASN A 291 5.16 27.41 -12.59
N ALA A 292 4.04 28.12 -12.73
CA ALA A 292 2.73 27.49 -12.95
C ALA A 292 2.70 26.78 -14.30
N ALA A 293 3.18 27.42 -15.37
CA ALA A 293 3.26 26.82 -16.70
C ALA A 293 4.12 25.54 -16.73
N ALA A 294 5.25 25.52 -16.01
CA ALA A 294 6.11 24.34 -15.91
C ALA A 294 5.47 23.20 -15.08
N ALA A 295 4.58 23.51 -14.14
CA ALA A 295 3.85 22.51 -13.37
C ALA A 295 2.67 21.94 -14.16
N THR A 296 1.93 22.79 -14.88
CA THR A 296 0.84 22.38 -15.76
C THR A 296 1.35 21.43 -16.84
N THR A 297 2.48 21.78 -17.49
CA THR A 297 3.10 20.91 -18.51
C THR A 297 3.52 19.54 -17.97
N ARG A 298 3.99 19.43 -16.72
CA ARG A 298 4.29 18.12 -16.11
C ARG A 298 3.04 17.31 -15.79
N LYS A 299 1.98 17.96 -15.33
CA LYS A 299 0.70 17.28 -15.08
C LYS A 299 0.10 16.76 -16.38
N GLU A 300 0.11 17.57 -17.44
CA GLU A 300 -0.31 17.17 -18.78
C GLU A 300 0.54 16.02 -19.33
N GLN A 301 1.87 16.04 -19.11
CA GLN A 301 2.74 14.92 -19.46
C GLN A 301 2.40 13.64 -18.71
N PHE A 302 2.05 13.74 -17.42
CA PHE A 302 1.60 12.59 -16.63
C PHE A 302 0.26 12.06 -17.14
N GLU A 303 -0.73 12.92 -17.38
CA GLU A 303 -2.03 12.53 -17.93
C GLU A 303 -1.90 11.91 -19.33
N GLY A 304 -1.07 12.49 -20.20
CA GLY A 304 -0.76 11.93 -21.52
C GLY A 304 -0.06 10.58 -21.45
N LEU A 305 0.76 10.35 -20.41
CA LEU A 305 1.39 9.06 -20.17
C LEU A 305 0.39 7.99 -19.72
N LEU A 306 -0.68 8.36 -19.01
CA LEU A 306 -1.74 7.42 -18.62
C LEU A 306 -2.58 6.95 -19.80
N ALA A 307 -2.66 7.73 -20.88
CA ALA A 307 -3.35 7.35 -22.11
C ALA A 307 -2.49 6.46 -23.04
N TYR A 308 -1.21 6.24 -22.72
CA TYR A 308 -0.30 5.44 -23.55
C TYR A 308 0.03 4.11 -22.85
N PRO A 309 -0.32 2.93 -23.42
CA PRO A 309 -0.15 1.63 -22.76
C PRO A 309 1.27 1.35 -22.27
N ALA A 310 2.29 1.62 -23.09
CA ALA A 310 3.67 1.41 -22.67
C ALA A 310 4.13 2.44 -21.60
N GLY A 311 3.54 3.64 -21.60
CA GLY A 311 3.75 4.63 -20.54
C GLY A 311 3.14 4.16 -19.22
N PHE A 312 1.90 3.68 -19.27
CA PHE A 312 1.19 3.10 -18.14
C PHE A 312 1.90 1.84 -17.59
N SER A 313 2.45 0.98 -18.44
CA SER A 313 3.25 -0.18 -18.04
C SER A 313 4.52 0.23 -17.29
N ARG A 314 5.22 1.27 -17.74
CA ARG A 314 6.37 1.85 -17.00
C ARG A 314 5.96 2.43 -15.66
N LEU A 315 4.82 3.11 -15.60
CA LEU A 315 4.27 3.63 -14.34
C LEU A 315 3.90 2.50 -13.39
N SER A 316 3.34 1.39 -13.90
CA SER A 316 3.05 0.17 -13.14
C SER A 316 4.32 -0.40 -12.52
N LYS A 317 5.38 -0.53 -13.32
CA LYS A 317 6.70 -0.99 -12.85
C LYS A 317 7.28 -0.04 -11.79
N ALA A 318 7.20 1.27 -11.99
CA ALA A 318 7.64 2.23 -10.99
C ALA A 318 6.80 2.14 -9.71
N ALA A 319 5.48 1.95 -9.79
CA ALA A 319 4.62 1.76 -8.62
C ALA A 319 4.95 0.47 -7.86
N LEU A 320 5.41 -0.56 -8.57
CA LEU A 320 5.95 -1.80 -8.01
C LEU A 320 7.28 -1.57 -7.27
N GLU A 321 8.15 -0.72 -7.79
CA GLU A 321 9.38 -0.32 -7.10
C GLU A 321 9.10 0.62 -5.90
N THR A 322 8.02 1.42 -5.95
CA THR A 322 7.68 2.40 -4.90
C THR A 322 6.65 1.94 -3.87
N PHE A 323 6.49 0.64 -3.63
CA PHE A 323 5.51 0.12 -2.64
C PHE A 323 4.08 0.67 -2.79
N CYS A 324 3.57 0.87 -4.02
CA CYS A 324 2.17 1.33 -4.22
C CYS A 324 1.46 0.76 -5.48
N PRO A 325 1.49 -0.57 -5.73
CA PRO A 325 0.90 -1.16 -6.93
C PRO A 325 -0.63 -1.08 -6.89
N GLU A 326 -1.21 -0.97 -5.70
CA GLU A 326 -2.65 -0.82 -5.48
C GLU A 326 -3.20 0.42 -6.17
N ASN A 327 -2.41 1.50 -6.27
CA ASN A 327 -2.83 2.72 -6.97
C ASN A 327 -2.97 2.48 -8.47
N VAL A 328 -2.07 1.70 -9.08
CA VAL A 328 -2.16 1.38 -10.52
C VAL A 328 -3.21 0.32 -10.77
N GLY A 329 -3.36 -0.67 -9.87
CA GLY A 329 -4.45 -1.64 -9.91
C GLY A 329 -5.82 -0.98 -9.83
N PHE A 330 -5.98 0.01 -8.94
CA PHE A 330 -7.19 0.84 -8.86
C PHE A 330 -7.52 1.50 -10.20
N LEU A 331 -6.53 2.08 -10.87
CA LEU A 331 -6.73 2.72 -12.18
C LEU A 331 -7.14 1.73 -13.28
N LYS A 332 -6.54 0.52 -13.31
CA LYS A 332 -6.91 -0.55 -14.25
C LYS A 332 -8.35 -1.00 -14.04
N ASP A 333 -8.72 -1.30 -12.80
CA ASP A 333 -10.06 -1.77 -12.47
C ASP A 333 -11.12 -0.67 -12.61
N TYR A 334 -10.75 0.60 -12.39
CA TYR A 334 -11.64 1.74 -12.64
C TYR A 334 -11.93 1.89 -14.14
N GLN A 335 -10.92 1.69 -15.00
CA GLN A 335 -11.10 1.66 -16.45
C GLN A 335 -12.01 0.49 -16.89
N LEU A 336 -11.84 -0.69 -16.29
CA LEU A 336 -12.71 -1.83 -16.54
C LEU A 336 -14.15 -1.55 -16.09
N LEU A 337 -14.34 -0.99 -14.89
CA LEU A 337 -15.66 -0.61 -14.38
C LEU A 337 -16.34 0.43 -15.30
N LYS A 338 -15.57 1.40 -15.79
CA LYS A 338 -16.05 2.38 -16.77
C LYS A 338 -16.48 1.73 -18.08
N TYR A 339 -15.70 0.78 -18.60
CA TYR A 339 -16.08 0.00 -19.77
C TYR A 339 -17.39 -0.76 -19.54
N ASN A 340 -17.54 -1.49 -18.43
CA ASN A 340 -18.76 -2.24 -18.12
C ASN A 340 -20.01 -1.34 -18.07
N VAL A 341 -19.87 -0.12 -17.51
CA VAL A 341 -20.97 0.87 -17.48
C VAL A 341 -21.32 1.30 -18.91
N CYS A 342 -20.34 1.75 -19.69
CA CYS A 342 -20.57 2.23 -21.06
C CYS A 342 -21.11 1.13 -21.98
N SER A 343 -20.59 -0.09 -21.89
CA SER A 343 -21.03 -1.22 -22.70
C SER A 343 -22.45 -1.65 -22.39
N LEU A 344 -22.84 -1.67 -21.10
CA LEU A 344 -24.21 -2.00 -20.69
C LEU A 344 -25.22 -0.99 -21.23
N VAL A 345 -24.92 0.31 -21.13
CA VAL A 345 -25.84 1.35 -21.63
C VAL A 345 -25.96 1.27 -23.14
N ALA A 346 -24.86 1.06 -23.86
CA ALA A 346 -24.86 0.90 -25.30
C ALA A 346 -25.62 -0.36 -25.77
N SER A 347 -25.50 -1.48 -25.05
CA SER A 347 -26.20 -2.72 -25.43
C SER A 347 -27.71 -2.60 -25.31
N ILE A 348 -28.20 -1.91 -24.28
CA ILE A 348 -29.64 -1.72 -24.04
C ILE A 348 -30.25 -0.87 -25.15
N ASN A 349 -29.58 0.21 -25.57
CA ASN A 349 -30.03 1.04 -26.68
C ASN A 349 -30.12 0.23 -27.99
N ASN A 350 -29.17 -0.68 -28.23
CA ASN A 350 -29.21 -1.55 -29.41
C ASN A 350 -30.41 -2.52 -29.38
N GLU A 351 -30.78 -3.06 -28.22
CA GLU A 351 -31.96 -3.93 -28.08
C GLU A 351 -33.26 -3.17 -28.32
N GLU A 352 -33.42 -1.98 -27.75
CA GLU A 352 -34.61 -1.14 -27.97
C GLU A 352 -34.77 -0.78 -29.44
N ASN A 353 -33.68 -0.39 -30.12
CA ASN A 353 -33.69 -0.11 -31.56
C ASN A 353 -34.00 -1.36 -32.40
N LYS A 354 -33.50 -2.53 -32.00
CA LYS A 354 -33.80 -3.81 -32.67
C LYS A 354 -35.29 -4.14 -32.55
N ILE A 355 -35.89 -3.99 -31.37
CA ILE A 355 -37.33 -4.21 -31.14
C ILE A 355 -38.16 -3.21 -31.96
N LEU A 356 -37.80 -1.92 -31.93
CA LEU A 356 -38.52 -0.88 -32.68
C LEU A 356 -38.47 -1.14 -34.20
N SER A 357 -37.31 -1.55 -34.72
CA SER A 357 -37.14 -1.89 -36.13
C SER A 357 -37.90 -3.16 -36.54
N ALA A 358 -38.00 -4.15 -35.65
CA ALA A 358 -38.81 -5.35 -35.88
C ALA A 358 -40.30 -5.02 -35.92
N MET A 359 -40.80 -4.19 -34.98
CA MET A 359 -42.20 -3.75 -34.96
C MET A 359 -42.58 -2.92 -36.19
N SER A 360 -41.70 -2.02 -36.65
CA SER A 360 -41.94 -1.24 -37.88
C SER A 360 -42.05 -2.13 -39.12
N ARG A 361 -41.18 -3.14 -39.25
CA ARG A 361 -41.24 -4.11 -40.36
C ARG A 361 -42.51 -4.96 -40.33
N GLU A 362 -43.03 -5.27 -39.15
CA GLU A 362 -44.27 -6.02 -38.99
C GLU A 362 -45.51 -5.16 -39.33
N SER A 363 -45.51 -3.89 -38.94
CA SER A 363 -46.56 -2.93 -39.35
C SER A 363 -46.61 -2.73 -40.87
N ASP A 364 -45.46 -2.62 -41.54
CA ASP A 364 -45.40 -2.52 -43.01
C ASP A 364 -45.88 -3.79 -43.72
N ARG A 365 -45.65 -4.97 -43.14
CA ARG A 365 -46.19 -6.25 -43.66
C ARG A 365 -47.71 -6.34 -43.51
N MET A 366 -48.27 -5.81 -42.42
CA MET A 366 -49.72 -5.79 -42.23
C MET A 366 -50.41 -4.80 -43.18
N THR A 367 -49.75 -3.69 -43.51
CA THR A 367 -50.31 -2.64 -44.38
C THR A 367 -50.22 -2.99 -45.88
N LYS A 368 -49.21 -3.78 -46.30
CA LYS A 368 -49.06 -4.23 -47.70
C LYS A 368 -49.99 -5.36 -48.14
N ASN A 369 -50.75 -5.98 -47.22
CA ASN A 369 -51.74 -7.01 -47.57
C ASN A 369 -53.15 -6.46 -47.89
N ILE A 370 -53.37 -5.14 -47.83
CA ILE A 370 -54.71 -4.53 -48.07
C ILE A 370 -54.78 -3.72 -49.38
N SER A 371 -53.68 -3.52 -50.10
CA SER A 371 -53.67 -2.71 -51.32
C SER A 371 -52.77 -3.25 -52.43
N GLN A 372 -53.12 -4.42 -52.97
CA GLN A 372 -52.76 -4.79 -54.34
C GLN A 372 -53.87 -4.36 -55.30
N THR A 373 -53.87 -3.09 -55.70
CA THR A 373 -54.43 -2.69 -57.00
C THR A 373 -53.62 -1.54 -57.60
N SER A 374 -52.96 -1.88 -58.71
CA SER A 374 -52.57 -1.03 -59.86
C SER A 374 -51.50 0.08 -59.74
N LEU A 375 -50.68 0.07 -60.79
CA LEU A 375 -50.06 1.17 -61.53
C LEU A 375 -48.62 1.60 -61.19
N ILE A 376 -47.74 1.07 -62.05
CA ILE A 376 -46.65 1.71 -62.80
C ILE A 376 -46.61 3.25 -62.68
N GLU A 377 -45.51 3.81 -62.18
CA GLU A 377 -44.77 4.87 -62.89
C GLU A 377 -43.35 5.09 -62.34
N ASN A 378 -42.43 5.35 -63.27
CA ASN A 378 -41.03 5.67 -63.07
C ASN A 378 -40.85 7.09 -62.52
N THR A 379 -39.94 7.32 -61.57
CA THR A 379 -39.11 8.55 -61.60
C THR A 379 -37.85 8.43 -60.76
N GLU A 380 -36.72 8.70 -61.40
CA GLU A 380 -35.43 9.06 -60.80
C GLU A 380 -35.57 10.33 -59.94
N HIS A 381 -34.86 10.43 -58.80
CA HIS A 381 -34.01 11.58 -58.46
C HIS A 381 -33.33 11.45 -57.08
N GLY A 382 -32.02 11.75 -57.07
CA GLY A 382 -31.39 12.60 -56.05
C GLY A 382 -31.07 12.00 -54.68
N ALA A 383 -30.01 11.18 -54.58
CA ALA A 383 -29.42 10.80 -53.31
C ALA A 383 -28.76 12.01 -52.62
N LYS A 384 -29.40 12.52 -51.57
CA LYS A 384 -28.83 13.52 -50.65
C LYS A 384 -28.10 12.76 -49.53
N ILE A 385 -26.76 12.80 -49.57
CA ILE A 385 -25.90 12.21 -48.54
C ILE A 385 -26.12 12.99 -47.24
N VAL A 386 -26.83 12.38 -46.29
CA VAL A 386 -26.89 12.83 -44.89
C VAL A 386 -25.68 12.21 -44.20
N PRO A 387 -24.86 12.98 -43.45
CA PRO A 387 -23.75 12.42 -42.71
C PRO A 387 -24.33 11.58 -41.58
N GLY A 388 -24.20 10.25 -41.71
CA GLY A 388 -24.53 9.33 -40.64
C GLY A 388 -23.64 9.59 -39.45
N ASN A 389 -24.24 9.81 -38.29
CA ASN A 389 -23.54 9.77 -37.02
C ASN A 389 -22.82 8.42 -36.94
N ASN A 390 -21.50 8.45 -36.71
CA ASN A 390 -20.70 7.26 -36.46
C ASN A 390 -21.20 6.64 -35.15
N SER A 391 -22.23 5.81 -35.21
CA SER A 391 -22.50 4.87 -34.13
C SER A 391 -21.29 3.95 -34.07
N LEU A 392 -20.74 3.83 -32.87
CA LEU A 392 -19.66 2.91 -32.55
C LEU A 392 -20.24 1.49 -32.69
N VAL A 393 -20.40 1.02 -33.92
CA VAL A 393 -20.82 -0.33 -34.23
C VAL A 393 -19.59 -1.20 -33.95
N LEU A 394 -19.42 -1.59 -32.69
CA LEU A 394 -18.69 -2.81 -32.39
C LEU A 394 -19.44 -3.93 -33.11
N GLY A 395 -18.87 -4.39 -34.23
CA GLY A 395 -19.38 -5.48 -35.05
C GLY A 395 -19.23 -6.82 -34.33
N ILE A 396 -19.86 -6.95 -33.16
CA ILE A 396 -20.10 -8.23 -32.52
C ILE A 396 -21.45 -8.68 -33.08
N ASP A 397 -21.41 -9.44 -34.17
CA ASP A 397 -22.60 -10.13 -34.69
C ASP A 397 -22.99 -11.20 -33.66
N VAL A 398 -23.95 -10.87 -32.80
CA VAL A 398 -24.53 -11.76 -31.81
C VAL A 398 -25.57 -12.64 -32.51
N GLU A 399 -25.12 -13.78 -33.05
CA GLU A 399 -26.01 -14.90 -33.43
C GLU A 399 -26.00 -15.96 -32.30
N ASP A 400 -27.18 -16.18 -31.71
CA ASP A 400 -27.63 -17.28 -30.82
C ASP A 400 -27.01 -17.53 -29.41
N GLU A 401 -27.70 -16.97 -28.41
CA GLU A 401 -28.25 -17.60 -27.19
C GLU A 401 -27.36 -18.35 -26.16
N LYS A 402 -26.04 -18.19 -26.18
CA LYS A 402 -25.24 -18.28 -24.95
C LYS A 402 -24.38 -17.04 -24.83
N LEU A 403 -24.61 -16.26 -23.79
CA LEU A 403 -23.70 -15.20 -23.33
C LEU A 403 -22.37 -15.88 -22.92
N GLU A 404 -21.58 -16.29 -23.90
CA GLU A 404 -20.21 -16.70 -23.66
C GLU A 404 -19.51 -15.50 -23.05
N ILE A 405 -18.94 -15.74 -21.87
CA ILE A 405 -18.20 -14.75 -21.09
C ILE A 405 -17.25 -14.04 -22.06
N PRO A 406 -17.27 -12.68 -22.13
CA PRO A 406 -16.53 -11.95 -23.14
C PRO A 406 -15.08 -12.43 -23.18
N GLN A 407 -14.54 -12.56 -24.40
CA GLN A 407 -13.11 -12.66 -24.64
C GLN A 407 -12.38 -11.69 -23.70
N GLU A 408 -11.33 -12.19 -23.06
CA GLU A 408 -10.49 -11.44 -22.13
C GLU A 408 -10.20 -10.05 -22.71
N ILE A 409 -10.76 -9.01 -22.08
CA ILE A 409 -10.70 -7.65 -22.62
C ILE A 409 -9.23 -7.21 -22.58
N ASP A 410 -8.68 -6.86 -23.74
CA ASP A 410 -7.32 -6.37 -23.82
C ASP A 410 -7.18 -5.05 -23.05
N MET A 411 -6.45 -5.11 -21.93
CA MET A 411 -6.22 -3.95 -21.09
C MET A 411 -5.48 -2.82 -21.84
N ASP A 412 -4.68 -3.12 -22.85
CA ASP A 412 -3.99 -2.10 -23.63
C ASP A 412 -4.97 -1.27 -24.48
N GLN A 413 -6.05 -1.90 -24.99
CA GLN A 413 -7.13 -1.21 -25.70
C GLN A 413 -7.98 -0.33 -24.76
N LEU A 414 -8.20 -0.80 -23.52
CA LEU A 414 -8.88 0.00 -22.49
C LEU A 414 -8.06 1.23 -22.09
N ILE A 415 -6.75 1.07 -21.90
CA ILE A 415 -5.85 2.14 -21.48
C ILE A 415 -5.60 3.16 -22.60
N SER A 416 -5.46 2.70 -23.86
CA SER A 416 -5.25 3.55 -25.03
C SER A 416 -6.42 4.48 -25.32
N GLY A 417 -7.60 4.12 -24.84
CA GLY A 417 -8.83 4.86 -25.04
C GLY A 417 -9.65 4.41 -26.26
N GLU A 418 -9.33 3.25 -26.84
CA GLU A 418 -10.00 2.71 -28.03
C GLU A 418 -11.44 2.27 -27.71
N LEU A 419 -11.65 1.64 -26.56
CA LEU A 419 -12.96 1.14 -26.13
C LEU A 419 -13.75 2.15 -25.28
N VAL A 420 -13.07 2.92 -24.43
CA VAL A 420 -13.64 3.97 -23.58
C VAL A 420 -12.69 5.15 -23.44
N PRO A 421 -13.15 6.37 -23.13
CA PRO A 421 -12.25 7.51 -22.96
C PRO A 421 -11.13 7.23 -21.93
N PRO A 422 -9.87 7.60 -22.24
CA PRO A 422 -8.72 7.27 -21.41
C PRO A 422 -8.74 8.02 -20.07
N LEU A 423 -7.86 7.63 -19.13
CA LEU A 423 -7.68 8.36 -17.87
C LEU A 423 -7.14 9.77 -18.15
N PRO A 424 -7.47 10.79 -17.35
CA PRO A 424 -8.17 10.73 -16.06
C PRO A 424 -9.72 10.89 -16.14
N ILE A 425 -10.33 10.72 -17.32
CA ILE A 425 -11.78 10.94 -17.52
C ILE A 425 -12.60 9.99 -16.64
N THR A 426 -13.56 10.53 -15.89
CA THR A 426 -14.40 9.77 -14.94
C THR A 426 -15.52 9.00 -15.65
N ILE A 427 -16.18 8.07 -14.95
CA ILE A 427 -17.31 7.31 -15.48
C ILE A 427 -18.45 8.22 -15.96
N PRO A 428 -18.96 9.20 -15.17
CA PRO A 428 -19.99 10.12 -15.64
C PRO A 428 -19.58 10.92 -16.88
N GLU A 429 -18.32 11.37 -16.94
CA GLU A 429 -17.81 12.13 -18.08
C GLU A 429 -17.66 11.27 -19.34
N ALA A 430 -17.30 10.00 -19.18
CA ALA A 430 -17.22 9.05 -20.29
C ALA A 430 -18.60 8.76 -20.88
N VAL A 431 -19.59 8.46 -20.03
CA VAL A 431 -21.00 8.28 -20.44
C VAL A 431 -21.51 9.51 -21.19
N TYR A 432 -21.20 10.71 -20.69
CA TYR A 432 -21.57 11.96 -21.35
C TYR A 432 -20.89 12.15 -22.71
N LYS A 433 -19.56 11.95 -22.79
CA LYS A 433 -18.78 12.09 -24.04
C LYS A 433 -19.19 11.09 -25.11
N MET A 434 -19.67 9.91 -24.71
CA MET A 434 -20.17 8.88 -25.62
C MET A 434 -21.64 9.09 -26.03
N GLY A 435 -22.32 10.11 -25.50
CA GLY A 435 -23.72 10.39 -25.82
C GLY A 435 -24.71 9.42 -25.16
N LEU A 436 -24.30 8.69 -24.13
CA LEU A 436 -25.07 7.61 -23.49
C LEU A 436 -25.93 8.08 -22.30
N ILE A 437 -25.99 9.40 -22.03
CA ILE A 437 -26.65 9.92 -20.83
C ILE A 437 -28.18 9.81 -20.91
N GLU A 438 -28.76 9.98 -22.09
CA GLU A 438 -30.21 9.88 -22.31
C GLU A 438 -30.69 8.43 -22.15
N ASP A 439 -29.93 7.50 -22.74
CA ASP A 439 -30.15 6.05 -22.62
C ASP A 439 -30.06 5.57 -21.16
N LEU A 440 -29.13 6.13 -20.39
CA LEU A 440 -29.02 5.81 -18.97
C LEU A 440 -30.19 6.35 -18.15
N GLN A 441 -30.75 7.50 -18.52
CA GLN A 441 -31.90 8.09 -17.84
C GLN A 441 -33.19 7.32 -18.12
N SER A 442 -33.39 6.86 -19.37
CA SER A 442 -34.56 6.04 -19.73
C SER A 442 -34.62 4.72 -18.95
N LEU A 443 -33.46 4.13 -18.66
CA LEU A 443 -33.32 2.95 -17.79
C LEU A 443 -33.83 3.21 -16.36
N GLY A 444 -33.59 4.40 -15.82
CA GLY A 444 -34.00 4.80 -14.49
C GLY A 444 -35.50 5.09 -14.37
N ASP A 445 -36.10 5.67 -15.41
CA ASP A 445 -37.52 6.07 -15.42
C ASP A 445 -38.48 4.88 -15.29
N SER A 446 -38.05 3.68 -15.70
CA SER A 446 -38.79 2.44 -15.48
C SER A 446 -38.94 2.08 -13.98
N GLN A 447 -38.14 2.69 -13.09
CA GLN A 447 -38.02 2.26 -11.69
C GLN A 447 -38.51 3.22 -10.60
N SER A 448 -38.91 4.47 -10.89
CA SER A 448 -39.69 5.41 -10.02
C SER A 448 -39.26 6.87 -10.22
N ASN A 449 -40.19 7.76 -10.56
CA ASN A 449 -40.15 9.25 -10.52
C ASN A 449 -38.79 9.86 -10.13
N VAL A 450 -37.86 9.97 -11.08
CA VAL A 450 -36.51 10.47 -10.83
C VAL A 450 -36.45 11.98 -11.07
N GLU A 451 -36.05 12.74 -10.05
CA GLU A 451 -35.67 14.15 -10.19
C GLU A 451 -34.44 14.27 -11.11
N LYS A 452 -34.40 15.28 -11.99
CA LYS A 452 -33.26 15.52 -12.88
C LYS A 452 -31.98 15.73 -12.06
N THR A 453 -31.19 14.67 -11.95
CA THR A 453 -29.90 14.65 -11.24
C THR A 453 -28.76 14.99 -12.20
N THR A 454 -27.67 15.52 -11.65
CA THR A 454 -26.43 15.71 -12.42
C THR A 454 -25.85 14.34 -12.82
N PRO A 455 -25.07 14.22 -13.90
CA PRO A 455 -24.47 12.94 -14.34
C PRO A 455 -23.71 12.21 -13.24
N LYS A 456 -23.09 12.95 -12.30
CA LYS A 456 -22.38 12.39 -11.15
C LYS A 456 -23.29 11.72 -10.12
N MET A 457 -24.52 12.20 -9.99
CA MET A 457 -25.53 11.73 -9.03
C MET A 457 -26.50 10.70 -9.63
N THR A 458 -26.35 10.38 -10.92
CA THR A 458 -27.14 9.34 -11.57
C THR A 458 -26.89 7.99 -10.90
N VAL A 459 -27.98 7.31 -10.54
CA VAL A 459 -27.95 6.03 -9.83
C VAL A 459 -27.47 4.92 -10.78
N VAL A 460 -26.65 4.03 -10.25
CA VAL A 460 -26.11 2.88 -10.97
C VAL A 460 -27.21 1.84 -11.23
N PRO A 461 -27.42 1.38 -12.47
CA PRO A 461 -28.31 0.27 -12.79
C PRO A 461 -28.05 -0.98 -11.96
N LYS A 462 -29.11 -1.70 -11.57
CA LYS A 462 -29.03 -2.89 -10.68
C LYS A 462 -28.02 -3.94 -11.17
N ASN A 463 -27.91 -4.13 -12.48
CA ASN A 463 -27.08 -5.17 -13.10
C ASN A 463 -25.57 -4.98 -12.87
N ILE A 464 -25.11 -3.75 -12.60
CA ILE A 464 -23.69 -3.42 -12.39
C ILE A 464 -23.38 -2.98 -10.96
N LYS A 465 -24.38 -2.96 -10.06
CA LYS A 465 -24.16 -2.68 -8.63
C LYS A 465 -23.14 -3.63 -8.00
N ASP A 466 -23.17 -4.91 -8.38
CA ASP A 466 -22.24 -5.91 -7.88
C ASP A 466 -20.78 -5.57 -8.22
N ASP A 467 -20.53 -4.99 -9.40
CA ASP A 467 -19.18 -4.57 -9.81
C ASP A 467 -18.70 -3.36 -9.01
N PHE A 468 -19.59 -2.39 -8.75
CA PHE A 468 -19.29 -1.27 -7.85
C PHE A 468 -19.00 -1.74 -6.42
N TRP A 469 -19.76 -2.70 -5.91
CA TRP A 469 -19.54 -3.30 -4.60
C TRP A 469 -18.20 -4.04 -4.53
N LYS A 470 -17.87 -4.87 -5.52
CA LYS A 470 -16.56 -5.55 -5.61
C LYS A 470 -15.42 -4.53 -5.65
N PHE A 471 -15.57 -3.45 -6.40
CA PHE A 471 -14.58 -2.37 -6.47
C PHE A 471 -14.37 -1.70 -5.10
N TYR A 472 -15.46 -1.39 -4.39
CA TYR A 472 -15.41 -0.85 -3.03
C TYR A 472 -14.69 -1.79 -2.04
N GLN A 473 -15.05 -3.08 -2.04
CA GLN A 473 -14.42 -4.09 -1.18
C GLN A 473 -12.93 -4.27 -1.47
N LYS A 474 -12.54 -4.16 -2.75
CA LYS A 474 -11.15 -4.37 -3.18
C LYS A 474 -10.22 -3.22 -2.81
N TYR A 475 -10.69 -1.96 -2.92
CA TYR A 475 -9.81 -0.79 -2.81
C TYR A 475 -10.19 0.25 -1.75
N ILE A 476 -11.46 0.37 -1.35
CA ILE A 476 -11.93 1.49 -0.52
C ILE A 476 -12.17 1.06 0.94
N GLN A 477 -12.61 -0.17 1.17
CA GLN A 477 -12.85 -0.68 2.52
C GLN A 477 -11.56 -0.61 3.38
N GLU A 478 -11.67 -0.17 4.64
CA GLU A 478 -10.51 0.15 5.50
C GLU A 478 -9.53 -1.03 5.69
N ASP A 479 -10.05 -2.25 5.69
CA ASP A 479 -9.28 -3.50 5.84
C ASP A 479 -9.06 -4.24 4.49
N ALA A 480 -9.29 -3.58 3.35
CA ALA A 480 -9.08 -4.20 2.05
C ALA A 480 -7.60 -4.51 1.81
N LEU A 481 -7.32 -5.66 1.18
CA LEU A 481 -5.95 -6.09 0.85
C LEU A 481 -5.22 -5.10 -0.06
N LEU A 482 -5.96 -4.44 -0.96
CA LEU A 482 -5.45 -3.43 -1.88
C LEU A 482 -5.99 -2.03 -1.52
N ALA A 483 -6.23 -1.76 -0.22
CA ALA A 483 -6.76 -0.49 0.24
C ALA A 483 -5.86 0.68 -0.17
N VAL A 484 -6.32 1.49 -1.12
CA VAL A 484 -5.62 2.71 -1.57
C VAL A 484 -5.60 3.75 -0.45
N ASN A 485 -4.50 4.51 -0.35
CA ASN A 485 -4.33 5.48 0.73
C ASN A 485 -5.10 6.77 0.43
N ILE A 486 -6.39 6.76 0.74
CA ILE A 486 -7.31 7.89 0.54
C ILE A 486 -7.71 8.46 1.89
N SER A 487 -7.91 9.78 1.96
CA SER A 487 -8.34 10.44 3.20
C SER A 487 -9.73 9.97 3.68
N VAL A 488 -9.93 9.90 5.00
CA VAL A 488 -11.21 9.54 5.63
C VAL A 488 -12.37 10.45 5.18
N LYS A 489 -12.05 11.70 4.80
CA LYS A 489 -13.03 12.65 4.27
C LYS A 489 -13.70 12.15 2.98
N ILE A 490 -12.98 11.36 2.17
CA ILE A 490 -13.47 10.78 0.92
C ILE A 490 -14.07 9.39 1.17
N THR A 491 -13.45 8.56 2.01
CA THR A 491 -13.94 7.19 2.24
C THR A 491 -15.22 7.13 3.06
N ALA A 492 -15.44 8.06 4.00
CA ALA A 492 -16.65 8.10 4.83
C ALA A 492 -17.96 8.28 4.02
N PRO A 493 -18.10 9.27 3.10
CA PRO A 493 -19.31 9.39 2.30
C PRO A 493 -19.52 8.21 1.35
N ILE A 494 -18.44 7.63 0.79
CA ILE A 494 -18.53 6.42 -0.03
C ILE A 494 -19.08 5.26 0.80
N SER A 495 -18.51 5.02 1.98
CA SER A 495 -18.93 3.96 2.89
C SER A 495 -20.39 4.11 3.32
N GLN A 496 -20.83 5.35 3.56
CA GLN A 496 -22.23 5.64 3.89
C GLN A 496 -23.15 5.33 2.70
N ALA A 497 -22.83 5.81 1.49
CA ALA A 497 -23.62 5.56 0.29
C ALA A 497 -23.74 4.06 -0.03
N VAL A 498 -22.65 3.32 0.19
CA VAL A 498 -22.58 1.86 0.05
C VAL A 498 -23.45 1.14 1.10
N GLN A 499 -23.44 1.59 2.37
CA GLN A 499 -24.33 1.05 3.41
C GLN A 499 -25.81 1.31 3.13
N GLU A 500 -26.13 2.42 2.46
CA GLU A 500 -27.48 2.77 2.03
C GLU A 500 -27.91 2.08 0.71
N ASP A 501 -27.04 1.25 0.10
CA ASP A 501 -27.23 0.67 -1.25
C ASP A 501 -27.53 1.73 -2.35
N ARG A 502 -26.95 2.92 -2.18
CA ARG A 502 -27.10 4.07 -3.08
C ARG A 502 -25.81 4.31 -3.88
N PHE A 503 -25.59 3.46 -4.87
CA PHE A 503 -24.48 3.63 -5.81
C PHE A 503 -24.80 4.70 -6.86
N THR A 504 -23.92 5.68 -6.99
CA THR A 504 -23.97 6.68 -8.07
C THR A 504 -22.77 6.52 -9.00
N LEU A 505 -22.89 6.95 -10.26
CA LEU A 505 -21.79 6.83 -11.22
C LEU A 505 -20.51 7.54 -10.77
N GLY A 506 -20.65 8.67 -10.08
CA GLY A 506 -19.53 9.49 -9.60
C GLY A 506 -19.04 9.12 -8.19
N ILE A 507 -19.51 8.02 -7.58
CA ILE A 507 -19.19 7.67 -6.18
C ILE A 507 -17.68 7.56 -5.91
N PHE A 508 -16.88 7.22 -6.92
CA PHE A 508 -15.43 7.03 -6.80
C PHE A 508 -14.59 8.18 -7.42
N ASP A 509 -15.21 9.28 -7.86
CA ASP A 509 -14.49 10.38 -8.56
C ASP A 509 -13.42 11.04 -7.66
N ASP A 510 -13.78 11.39 -6.42
CA ASP A 510 -12.86 12.00 -5.46
C ASP A 510 -11.72 11.04 -5.08
N ALA A 511 -12.04 9.73 -5.02
CA ALA A 511 -11.06 8.68 -4.78
C ALA A 511 -10.06 8.56 -5.94
N LEU A 512 -10.56 8.59 -7.19
CA LEU A 512 -9.74 8.58 -8.39
C LEU A 512 -8.78 9.78 -8.44
N GLU A 513 -9.28 10.99 -8.13
CA GLU A 513 -8.44 12.19 -8.12
C GLU A 513 -7.30 12.07 -7.09
N GLU A 514 -7.59 11.59 -5.88
CA GLU A 514 -6.58 11.40 -4.84
C GLU A 514 -5.54 10.32 -5.23
N VAL A 515 -5.97 9.22 -5.85
CA VAL A 515 -5.07 8.17 -6.36
C VAL A 515 -4.16 8.70 -7.48
N LEU A 516 -4.72 9.45 -8.44
CA LEU A 516 -3.96 10.10 -9.51
C LEU A 516 -2.94 11.10 -8.95
N ASN A 517 -3.35 11.92 -7.98
CA ASN A 517 -2.46 12.86 -7.30
C ASN A 517 -1.35 12.14 -6.53
N SER A 518 -1.66 11.01 -5.89
CA SER A 518 -0.68 10.16 -5.19
C SER A 518 0.37 9.59 -6.15
N LEU A 519 -0.05 9.07 -7.31
CA LEU A 519 0.86 8.57 -8.36
C LEU A 519 1.69 9.70 -8.95
N TYR A 520 1.09 10.85 -9.26
CA TYR A 520 1.78 12.01 -9.81
C TYR A 520 2.84 12.58 -8.86
N THR A 521 2.55 12.64 -7.55
CA THR A 521 3.46 13.24 -6.57
C THR A 521 4.58 12.30 -6.12
N ASN A 522 4.31 10.99 -6.03
CA ASN A 522 5.24 10.03 -5.45
C ASN A 522 5.91 9.14 -6.50
N THR A 523 5.12 8.51 -7.37
CA THR A 523 5.60 7.47 -8.29
C THR A 523 6.18 8.06 -9.57
N TYR A 524 5.50 9.05 -10.15
CA TYR A 524 5.91 9.66 -11.42
C TYR A 524 7.32 10.28 -11.37
N PRO A 525 7.71 11.05 -10.33
CA PRO A 525 9.07 11.59 -10.25
C PRO A 525 10.14 10.52 -10.04
N PHE A 526 9.78 9.38 -9.44
CA PHE A 526 10.68 8.24 -9.31
C PHE A 526 10.88 7.56 -10.66
N MET A 527 9.80 7.29 -11.40
CA MET A 527 9.84 6.77 -12.76
C MET A 527 10.70 7.65 -13.68
N LEU A 528 10.58 8.98 -13.60
CA LEU A 528 11.39 9.90 -14.41
C LEU A 528 12.89 9.88 -14.05
N LYS A 529 13.28 9.40 -12.87
CA LYS A 529 14.69 9.27 -12.46
C LYS A 529 15.30 7.94 -12.86
N THR A 530 14.48 6.91 -13.07
CA THR A 530 14.93 5.57 -13.46
C THR A 530 14.97 5.37 -14.97
N LEU A 531 14.34 6.26 -15.74
CA LEU A 531 14.56 6.45 -17.18
C LEU A 531 15.90 7.14 -17.44
#